data_AF-A0A8H5RFG4-F1
#
_entry.id   AF-A0A8H5RFG4-F1
#
_cell.length_a   1.000
_cell.length_b   1.000
_cell.length_c   1.000
_cell.angle_alpha   90.00
_cell.angle_beta   90.00
_cell.angle_gamma   90.00
#
_symmetry.space_group_name_H-M   'P 1'
#
loop_
_entity.id
_entity.type
_entity.pdbx_description
1 polymer ?
#
loop_
_entity_poly.entity_id
_entity_poly.type
_entity_poly.pdbx_seq_one_letter_code
_entity_poly.pdbx_strand_id
1 'polypeptide(L)'
;MCGGKYKRETGWPFAAGMLTLISVMEFVAISIVAYLYDHDDQFNIPGWSLDTSFYLSTTAAVICLLTATGIAFSAYLLPPEEGYDFLSDPLDA
;
A
#
# COMPACT_ATOMS: atom_id res chain seq x y z
N MET A 1 -21.79 8.67 9.07
CA MET A 1 -21.69 7.21 9.20
C MET A 1 -20.28 6.76 8.81
N CYS A 2 -19.27 6.88 9.70
CA CYS A 2 -17.88 6.51 9.37
C CYS A 2 -17.13 6.05 10.64
N GLY A 3 -17.52 4.92 11.22
CA GLY A 3 -16.76 4.34 12.34
C GLY A 3 -15.68 3.35 11.89
N GLY A 4 -14.78 2.98 12.82
CA GLY A 4 -13.62 2.11 12.58
C GLY A 4 -13.96 0.74 11.99
N LYS A 5 -14.91 0.02 12.60
CA LYS A 5 -15.43 -1.26 12.14
C LYS A 5 -15.82 -1.30 10.66
N TYR A 6 -16.66 -0.37 10.20
CA TYR A 6 -17.08 -0.34 8.79
C TYR A 6 -15.88 -0.17 7.85
N LYS A 7 -14.92 0.69 8.21
CA LYS A 7 -13.69 0.87 7.43
C LYS A 7 -12.85 -0.42 7.39
N ARG A 8 -12.70 -1.14 8.50
CA ARG A 8 -11.98 -2.42 8.58
C ARG A 8 -12.62 -3.53 7.75
N GLU A 9 -13.93 -3.67 7.84
CA GLU A 9 -14.66 -4.80 7.23
C GLU A 9 -14.91 -4.62 5.73
N THR A 10 -15.11 -3.39 5.26
CA THR A 10 -15.47 -3.14 3.85
C THR A 10 -14.46 -2.30 3.08
N GLY A 11 -13.85 -1.29 3.71
CA GLY A 11 -12.96 -0.36 3.02
C GLY A 11 -11.51 -0.81 2.92
N TRP A 12 -10.96 -1.36 4.00
CA TRP A 12 -9.56 -1.73 4.13
C TRP A 12 -9.11 -2.86 3.19
N PRO A 13 -9.92 -3.92 2.92
CA PRO A 13 -9.54 -4.93 1.95
C PRO A 13 -9.34 -4.35 0.55
N PHE A 14 -10.21 -3.42 0.13
CA PHE A 14 -10.08 -2.73 -1.16
C PHE A 14 -8.83 -1.85 -1.22
N ALA A 15 -8.60 -1.05 -0.17
CA ALA A 15 -7.40 -0.20 -0.07
C ALA A 15 -6.10 -1.02 -0.07
N ALA A 16 -6.05 -2.11 0.71
CA ALA A 16 -4.91 -3.01 0.73
C ALA A 16 -4.64 -3.64 -0.64
N GLY A 17 -5.69 -4.11 -1.32
CA GLY A 17 -5.58 -4.65 -2.69
C GLY A 17 -5.02 -3.64 -3.69
N MET A 18 -5.50 -2.39 -3.66
CA MET A 18 -4.97 -1.33 -4.53
C MET A 18 -3.50 -1.01 -4.23
N LEU A 19 -3.13 -0.90 -2.95
CA LEU A 19 -1.75 -0.64 -2.55
C LEU A 19 -0.80 -1.76 -2.97
N THR A 20 -1.22 -3.02 -2.86
CA THR A 20 -0.46 -4.16 -3.36
C THR A 20 -0.31 -4.10 -4.88
N LEU A 21 -1.37 -3.80 -5.62
CA LEU A 21 -1.31 -3.68 -7.08
C LEU A 21 -0.33 -2.59 -7.52
N ILE A 22 -0.41 -1.40 -6.91
CA ILE A 22 0.50 -0.28 -7.20
C ILE A 22 1.95 -0.71 -6.94
N SER A 23 2.21 -1.30 -5.78
CA SER A 23 3.54 -1.76 -5.40
C SER A 23 4.12 -2.77 -6.40
N VAL A 24 3.31 -3.75 -6.83
CA VAL A 24 3.73 -4.74 -7.85
C VAL A 24 4.08 -4.06 -9.16
N MET A 25 3.25 -3.14 -9.64
CA MET A 25 3.50 -2.43 -10.90
C MET A 25 4.76 -1.56 -10.84
N GLU A 26 4.98 -0.87 -9.71
CA GLU A 26 6.21 -0.11 -9.49
C GLU A 26 7.44 -1.02 -9.45
N PHE A 27 7.40 -2.14 -8.71
CA PHE A 27 8.52 -3.08 -8.68
C PHE A 27 8.85 -3.68 -10.05
N VAL A 28 7.84 -3.94 -10.89
CA VAL A 28 8.06 -4.36 -12.28
C VAL A 28 8.82 -3.27 -13.04
N ALA A 29 8.36 -2.01 -12.98
CA ALA A 29 9.03 -0.91 -13.67
C ALA A 29 10.47 -0.69 -13.16
N ILE A 30 10.67 -0.69 -11.83
CA ILE A 30 11.98 -0.58 -11.18
C ILE A 30 12.90 -1.72 -11.63
N SER A 31 12.39 -2.96 -11.68
CA SER A 31 13.19 -4.12 -12.08
C SER A 31 13.66 -4.04 -13.53
N ILE A 32 12.82 -3.52 -14.44
CA ILE A 32 13.20 -3.31 -15.85
C ILE A 32 14.30 -2.26 -15.94
N VAL A 33 14.15 -1.12 -15.26
CA VAL A 33 15.15 -0.05 -15.27
C VAL A 33 16.47 -0.53 -14.66
N ALA A 34 16.44 -1.24 -13.54
CA ALA A 34 17.63 -1.81 -12.91
C ALA A 34 18.33 -2.81 -13.85
N TYR A 35 17.56 -3.68 -14.51
CA TYR A 35 18.10 -4.64 -15.46
C TYR A 35 18.81 -3.93 -16.63
N LEU A 36 18.16 -2.93 -17.22
CA LEU A 36 18.75 -2.15 -18.32
C LEU A 36 19.99 -1.38 -17.87
N TYR A 37 19.96 -0.78 -16.68
CA TYR A 37 21.11 -0.07 -16.12
C TYR A 37 22.35 -0.96 -16.00
N ASP A 38 22.18 -2.23 -15.61
CA ASP A 38 23.28 -3.19 -15.44
C ASP A 38 23.73 -3.87 -16.75
N HIS A 39 22.88 -3.92 -17.78
CA HIS A 39 23.10 -4.76 -18.97
C HIS A 39 23.15 -4.02 -20.31
N ASP A 40 22.79 -2.73 -20.38
CA ASP A 40 22.81 -1.95 -21.61
C ASP A 40 23.98 -0.95 -21.61
N ASP A 41 24.80 -1.00 -22.67
CA ASP A 41 25.97 -0.15 -22.86
C ASP A 41 25.62 1.34 -22.91
N GLN A 42 24.37 1.71 -23.19
CA GLN A 42 23.90 3.09 -23.11
C GLN A 42 24.05 3.70 -21.71
N PHE A 43 24.04 2.88 -20.65
CA PHE A 43 24.21 3.32 -19.26
C PHE A 43 25.67 3.25 -18.77
N ASN A 44 26.59 2.67 -19.56
CA ASN A 44 28.02 2.56 -19.24
C ASN A 44 28.80 3.87 -19.50
N ILE A 45 28.26 5.00 -19.05
CA ILE A 45 28.90 6.31 -19.16
C ILE A 45 29.64 6.60 -17.84
N PRO A 46 30.94 6.98 -17.87
CA PRO A 46 31.70 7.27 -16.66
C PRO A 46 31.02 8.34 -15.78
N GLY A 47 30.71 7.98 -14.54
CA GLY A 47 30.06 8.86 -13.57
C GLY A 47 28.53 8.93 -13.69
N TRP A 48 27.92 8.16 -14.58
CA TRP A 48 26.47 8.06 -14.69
C TRP A 48 25.88 7.14 -13.62
N SER A 49 24.80 7.58 -12.98
CA SER A 49 24.06 6.81 -11.99
C SER A 49 22.57 7.06 -12.11
N LEU A 50 21.78 6.14 -11.54
CA LEU A 50 20.35 6.34 -11.39
C LEU A 50 20.09 7.52 -10.44
N ASP A 51 19.20 8.41 -10.86
CA ASP A 51 18.89 9.64 -10.12
C ASP A 51 17.86 9.41 -9.00
N THR A 52 17.64 10.44 -8.19
CA THR A 52 16.73 10.52 -7.05
C THR A 52 15.35 9.93 -7.31
N SER A 53 14.81 10.09 -8.53
CA SER A 53 13.50 9.54 -8.91
C SER A 53 13.43 8.02 -8.81
N PHE A 54 14.50 7.30 -9.16
CA PHE A 54 14.57 5.85 -9.04
C PHE A 54 14.50 5.40 -7.57
N TYR A 55 15.24 6.09 -6.70
CA TYR A 55 15.22 5.81 -5.26
C TYR A 55 13.86 6.15 -4.64
N LEU A 56 13.25 7.28 -5.02
CA LEU A 56 11.93 7.67 -4.54
C LEU A 56 10.84 6.68 -4.98
N SER A 57 10.89 6.19 -6.21
CA SER A 57 9.96 5.15 -6.67
C SER A 57 10.17 3.84 -5.91
N THR A 58 11.42 3.46 -5.65
CA THR A 58 11.71 2.23 -4.89
C THR A 58 11.22 2.32 -3.45
N THR A 59 11.43 3.46 -2.78
CA THR A 59 10.94 3.65 -1.42
C THR A 59 9.41 3.72 -1.37
N ALA A 60 8.76 4.36 -2.36
CA ALA A 60 7.31 4.39 -2.48
C ALA A 60 6.70 2.99 -2.65
N ALA A 61 7.27 2.17 -3.53
CA ALA A 61 6.83 0.79 -3.75
C ALA A 61 6.89 -0.04 -2.46
N VAL A 62 7.98 0.10 -1.70
CA VAL A 62 8.17 -0.57 -0.41
C VAL A 62 7.16 -0.08 0.63
N ILE A 63 6.95 1.24 0.75
CA ILE A 63 5.98 1.81 1.70
C ILE A 63 4.56 1.33 1.36
N CYS A 64 4.18 1.26 0.08
CA CYS A 64 2.88 0.74 -0.33
C CYS A 64 2.69 -0.71 0.10
N LEU A 65 3.71 -1.56 -0.13
CA LEU A 65 3.67 -2.97 0.25
C LEU A 65 3.59 -3.17 1.77
N LEU A 66 4.41 -2.43 2.53
CA LEU A 66 4.40 -2.48 3.99
C LEU A 66 3.07 -1.99 4.55
N THR A 67 2.48 -0.95 3.96
CA THR A 67 1.17 -0.44 4.37
C THR A 67 0.06 -1.46 4.11
N ALA A 68 0.04 -2.07 2.93
CA ALA A 68 -0.91 -3.13 2.59
C ALA A 68 -0.78 -4.32 3.55
N THR A 69 0.47 -4.70 3.86
CA THR A 69 0.80 -5.78 4.80
C THR A 69 0.34 -5.44 6.22
N GLY A 70 0.55 -4.21 6.67
CA GLY A 70 0.07 -3.73 7.98
C GLY A 70 -1.45 -3.75 8.10
N ILE A 71 -2.16 -3.34 7.04
CA ILE A 71 -3.62 -3.44 6.97
C ILE A 71 -4.05 -4.91 7.02
N ALA A 72 -3.43 -5.80 6.25
CA ALA A 72 -3.74 -7.23 6.28
C ALA A 72 -3.50 -7.84 7.67
N PHE A 73 -2.36 -7.55 8.31
CA PHE A 73 -2.08 -8.04 9.66
C PHE A 73 -3.09 -7.51 10.69
N SER A 74 -3.51 -6.25 10.56
CA SER A 74 -4.53 -5.69 11.45
C SER A 74 -5.87 -6.41 11.37
N ALA A 75 -6.18 -7.05 10.24
CA ALA A 75 -7.39 -7.86 10.09
C ALA A 75 -7.30 -9.20 10.85
N TYR A 76 -6.11 -9.79 10.96
CA TYR A 76 -5.91 -11.09 11.60
C TYR A 76 -5.48 -11.01 13.07
N LEU A 77 -4.77 -9.94 13.47
CA LEU A 77 -4.20 -9.82 14.81
C LEU A 77 -5.06 -9.02 15.79
N LEU A 78 -5.89 -8.08 15.30
CA LEU A 78 -6.73 -7.28 16.18
C LEU A 78 -8.07 -7.99 16.43
N PRO A 79 -8.56 -7.98 17.69
CA PRO A 79 -9.85 -8.56 18.01
C PRO A 79 -10.97 -7.89 17.19
N PRO A 80 -12.08 -8.62 16.97
CA PRO A 80 -13.26 -8.04 16.34
C PRO A 80 -13.77 -6.86 17.17
N GLU A 81 -14.08 -5.75 16.51
CA GLU A 81 -14.73 -4.62 17.16
C GLU A 81 -16.20 -5.02 17.47
N GLU A 82 -16.62 -4.79 18.72
CA GLU A 82 -18.03 -4.88 19.09
C GLU A 82 -18.86 -3.92 18.22
N GLY A 83 -20.18 -4.17 18.12
CA GLY A 83 -21.08 -3.36 17.29
C GLY A 83 -21.13 -1.90 17.72
N TYR A 84 -21.71 -1.05 16.88
CA TYR A 84 -22.11 0.28 17.35
C TYR A 84 -23.33 0.13 18.26
N ASP A 85 -23.27 0.72 19.44
CA ASP A 85 -24.46 0.91 20.25
C ASP A 85 -25.42 1.83 19.52
N PHE A 86 -26.65 1.36 19.31
CA PHE A 86 -27.72 2.20 18.78
C PHE A 86 -28.17 3.15 19.89
N LEU A 87 -28.21 4.45 19.60
CA LEU A 87 -28.90 5.40 20.46
C LEU A 87 -30.40 5.08 20.41
N SER A 88 -31.08 5.11 21.56
CA SER A 88 -32.54 4.99 21.63
C SER A 88 -33.20 6.09 20.82
N ASP A 89 -34.18 5.73 19.99
CA ASP A 89 -34.94 6.69 19.19
C ASP A 89 -35.75 7.59 20.14
N PRO A 90 -35.71 8.93 20.01
CA PRO A 90 -36.53 9.83 20.82
C PRO A 90 -38.04 9.58 20.75
N LEU A 91 -38.50 8.82 19.75
CA LEU A 91 -39.91 8.45 19.57
C LEU A 91 -40.34 7.21 20.37
N ASP A 92 -39.41 6.48 20.99
CA ASP A 92 -39.66 5.29 21.80
C ASP A 92 -39.79 5.60 23.32
N ALA A 93 -40.05 6.87 23.68
CA ALA A 93 -40.16 7.36 25.07
C ALA A 93 -41.60 7.61 25.54
#